data_AF-A0A433QXA3-F1
#
_entry.id   AF-A0A433QXA3-F1
#
_cell.length_a   1.000
_cell.length_b   1.000
_cell.length_c   1.000
_cell.angle_alpha   90.00
_cell.angle_beta   90.00
_cell.angle_gamma   90.00
#
_symmetry.space_group_name_H-M   'P 1'
#
loop_
_entity.id
_entity.type
_entity.pdbx_description
1 polymer ?
#
loop_
_entity_poly.entity_id
_entity_poly.type
_entity_poly.pdbx_seq_one_letter_code
_entity_poly.pdbx_strand_id
1 'polypeptide(L)'
;MTNLHLFYELLFQLLVIPEIGDLFSPIEGFICLDSALDLNAYAKSLPRVFEFTRLDLTENLISARKALSGLSGVYAVICDVTGAIYIGSSANLGVRIRDHIIASTNAHLRNAIDKHGAKNFIFIVIELVEQNPDLDSEENKANLLAREQHWLNWLFALPAQFRYNFSAGQPRGLASG
;
A
#
# COMPACT_ATOMS: atom_id res chain seq x y z
N MET A 1 -24.98 -42.88 -21.37
CA MET A 1 -23.95 -42.16 -20.61
C MET A 1 -24.67 -41.28 -19.61
N THR A 2 -24.91 -41.86 -18.45
CA THR A 2 -25.68 -41.33 -17.31
C THR A 2 -24.73 -40.86 -16.22
N ASN A 3 -25.24 -40.03 -15.32
CA ASN A 3 -24.67 -39.60 -14.03
C ASN A 3 -23.85 -38.32 -13.97
N LEU A 4 -24.53 -37.19 -14.18
CA LEU A 4 -24.22 -35.95 -13.44
C LEU A 4 -25.37 -35.47 -12.53
N HIS A 5 -26.52 -36.16 -12.53
CA HIS A 5 -27.71 -35.76 -11.77
C HIS A 5 -27.99 -36.57 -10.50
N LEU A 6 -27.26 -37.66 -10.25
CA LEU A 6 -27.42 -38.48 -9.03
C LEU A 6 -26.47 -38.09 -7.88
N PHE A 7 -25.61 -37.08 -8.05
CA PHE A 7 -24.71 -36.61 -6.99
C PHE A 7 -25.31 -35.52 -6.09
N TYR A 8 -26.32 -34.79 -6.56
CA TYR A 8 -26.90 -33.67 -5.80
C TYR A 8 -27.99 -34.11 -4.81
N GLU A 9 -28.66 -35.24 -5.04
CA GLU A 9 -29.77 -35.72 -4.18
C GLU A 9 -29.32 -36.63 -3.03
N LEU A 10 -28.05 -37.04 -2.95
CA LEU A 10 -27.56 -37.89 -1.85
C LEU A 10 -26.89 -37.13 -0.69
N LEU A 11 -26.62 -35.83 -0.85
CA LEU A 11 -25.93 -35.05 0.19
C LEU A 11 -26.88 -34.26 1.11
N PHE A 12 -28.20 -34.28 0.84
CA PHE A 12 -29.18 -33.54 1.63
C PHE A 12 -29.92 -34.38 2.68
N GLN A 13 -29.53 -35.66 2.88
CA GLN A 13 -30.27 -36.58 3.75
C GLN A 13 -29.50 -37.18 4.94
N LEU A 14 -28.36 -36.61 5.35
CA LEU A 14 -27.74 -36.95 6.65
C LEU A 14 -27.44 -35.70 7.49
N LEU A 15 -28.52 -35.04 7.91
CA LEU A 15 -28.50 -33.92 8.86
C LEU A 15 -29.43 -34.23 10.04
N VAL A 16 -29.11 -35.27 10.82
CA VAL A 16 -29.66 -35.56 12.17
C VAL A 16 -28.64 -36.52 12.83
N ILE A 17 -28.03 -36.37 14.01
CA ILE A 17 -28.43 -35.92 15.37
C ILE A 17 -27.12 -35.47 16.15
N PRO A 18 -27.10 -35.14 17.48
CA PRO A 18 -26.36 -33.99 18.04
C PRO A 18 -25.18 -34.40 18.98
N GLU A 19 -24.47 -33.40 19.51
CA GLU A 19 -23.57 -33.37 20.69
C GLU A 19 -22.67 -34.60 21.03
N ILE A 20 -21.36 -34.35 21.16
CA ILE A 20 -20.50 -34.57 22.34
C ILE A 20 -19.01 -34.55 21.92
N GLY A 21 -18.22 -33.71 22.61
CA GLY A 21 -16.92 -34.08 23.19
C GLY A 21 -15.68 -34.24 22.30
N ASP A 22 -14.80 -33.25 22.40
CA ASP A 22 -13.34 -33.22 22.21
C ASP A 22 -12.55 -34.45 21.70
N LEU A 23 -11.54 -34.08 20.88
CA LEU A 23 -10.12 -34.51 20.92
C LEU A 23 -9.59 -35.30 19.70
N PHE A 24 -8.62 -34.64 19.04
CA PHE A 24 -7.67 -35.09 17.99
C PHE A 24 -8.06 -34.96 16.50
N SER A 25 -7.27 -34.15 15.79
CA SER A 25 -7.22 -33.97 14.32
C SER A 25 -6.42 -35.08 13.64
N PRO A 26 -6.57 -35.26 12.31
CA PRO A 26 -5.59 -34.68 11.39
C PRO A 26 -6.17 -34.08 10.09
N ILE A 27 -5.75 -32.84 9.83
CA ILE A 27 -5.28 -32.26 8.56
C ILE A 27 -5.56 -33.11 7.30
N GLU A 28 -6.39 -32.60 6.38
CA GLU A 28 -6.00 -32.19 5.02
C GLU A 28 -7.18 -31.47 4.32
N GLY A 29 -6.94 -30.23 3.87
CA GLY A 29 -7.49 -29.83 2.58
C GLY A 29 -8.70 -28.89 2.50
N PHE A 30 -9.15 -28.26 3.58
CA PHE A 30 -10.06 -27.10 3.46
C PHE A 30 -9.56 -25.97 4.35
N ILE A 31 -8.57 -25.23 3.85
CA ILE A 31 -8.24 -23.92 4.42
C ILE A 31 -9.41 -23.02 4.07
N CYS A 32 -10.18 -22.69 5.09
CA CYS A 32 -11.12 -21.59 5.11
C CYS A 32 -10.39 -20.33 4.64
N LEU A 33 -10.62 -19.90 3.39
CA LEU A 33 -9.97 -18.75 2.74
C LEU A 33 -10.56 -17.43 3.28
N ASP A 34 -10.67 -17.29 4.60
CA ASP A 34 -11.22 -16.10 5.28
C ASP A 34 -10.48 -15.77 6.59
N SER A 35 -9.33 -16.38 6.87
CA SER A 35 -8.53 -16.03 8.05
C SER A 35 -7.57 -14.88 7.71
N ALA A 36 -8.04 -13.65 7.92
CA ALA A 36 -7.24 -12.43 8.07
C ALA A 36 -6.06 -12.28 7.10
N LEU A 37 -6.32 -11.73 5.90
CA LEU A 37 -5.29 -10.94 5.22
C LEU A 37 -4.77 -9.92 6.25
N ASP A 38 -3.57 -10.13 6.77
CA ASP A 38 -2.91 -9.14 7.63
C ASP A 38 -2.88 -7.86 6.77
N LEU A 39 -3.75 -6.90 7.12
CA LEU A 39 -3.91 -5.67 6.35
C LEU A 39 -2.55 -4.95 6.23
N ASN A 40 -1.65 -5.21 7.18
CA ASN A 40 -0.30 -4.69 7.21
C ASN A 40 0.73 -5.57 6.48
N ALA A 41 0.43 -6.81 6.07
CA ALA A 41 1.41 -7.66 5.37
C ALA A 41 1.85 -7.06 4.02
N TYR A 42 0.92 -6.51 3.23
CA TYR A 42 1.28 -5.83 1.98
C TYR A 42 2.13 -4.58 2.25
N ALA A 43 1.74 -3.77 3.23
CA ALA A 43 2.51 -2.59 3.63
C ALA A 43 3.91 -2.94 4.17
N LYS A 44 4.04 -4.08 4.85
CA LYS A 44 5.32 -4.63 5.33
C LYS A 44 6.18 -5.21 4.20
N SER A 45 5.58 -5.62 3.09
CA SER A 45 6.31 -6.18 1.93
C SER A 45 7.02 -5.13 1.08
N LEU A 46 6.65 -3.85 1.23
CA LEU A 46 7.31 -2.75 0.53
C LEU A 46 8.77 -2.61 0.99
N PRO A 47 9.72 -2.38 0.06
CA PRO A 47 11.08 -1.97 0.41
C PRO A 47 11.11 -0.74 1.33
N ARG A 48 12.05 -0.73 2.27
CA ARG A 48 12.23 0.33 3.28
C ARG A 48 13.65 0.86 3.23
N VAL A 49 13.95 1.66 2.21
CA VAL A 49 15.25 2.36 2.10
C VAL A 49 15.41 3.36 3.25
N PHE A 50 14.32 4.07 3.54
CA PHE A 50 14.16 4.86 4.76
C PHE A 50 12.79 4.58 5.37
N GLU A 51 12.70 4.75 6.68
CA GLU A 51 11.46 4.65 7.42
C GLU A 51 11.43 5.68 8.56
N PHE A 52 10.30 6.36 8.68
CA PHE A 52 10.04 7.33 9.72
C PHE A 52 8.66 7.06 10.33
N THR A 53 8.64 6.91 11.65
CA THR A 53 7.44 6.67 12.46
C THR A 53 7.22 7.82 13.42
N ARG A 54 6.09 7.82 14.14
CA ARG A 54 5.79 8.85 15.17
C ARG A 54 5.95 10.26 14.59
N LEU A 55 5.35 10.48 13.43
CA LEU A 55 5.41 11.74 12.67
C LEU A 55 4.64 12.89 13.34
N ASP A 56 3.92 12.59 14.43
CA ASP A 56 3.38 13.55 15.38
C ASP A 56 4.46 14.30 16.19
N LEU A 57 5.64 13.68 16.35
CA LEU A 57 6.75 14.27 17.08
C LEU A 57 7.56 15.20 16.18
N THR A 58 7.70 16.46 16.62
CA THR A 58 8.39 17.51 15.86
C THR A 58 9.84 17.13 15.55
N GLU A 59 10.54 16.53 16.51
CA GLU A 59 11.92 16.07 16.39
C GLU A 59 12.10 14.97 15.34
N ASN A 60 11.13 14.06 15.23
CA ASN A 60 11.15 13.00 14.23
C ASN A 60 10.90 13.58 12.84
N LEU A 61 9.96 14.52 12.71
CA LEU A 61 9.68 15.18 11.43
C LEU A 61 10.87 16.04 10.97
N ILE A 62 11.54 16.75 11.88
CA ILE A 62 12.78 17.50 11.59
C ILE A 62 13.88 16.55 11.13
N SER A 63 14.09 15.44 11.85
CA SER A 63 15.12 14.45 11.52
C SER A 63 14.87 13.81 10.16
N ALA A 64 13.62 13.44 9.88
CA ALA A 64 13.21 12.86 8.61
C ALA A 64 13.40 13.84 7.45
N ARG A 65 12.96 15.09 7.62
CA ARG A 65 13.18 16.15 6.63
C ARG A 65 14.66 16.34 6.33
N LYS A 66 15.51 16.35 7.36
CA LYS A 66 16.96 16.52 7.20
C LYS A 66 17.58 15.34 6.46
N ALA A 67 17.23 14.11 6.83
CA ALA A 67 17.74 12.90 6.18
C ALA A 67 17.34 12.80 4.69
N LEU A 68 16.16 13.32 4.34
CA LEU A 68 15.60 13.26 2.99
C LEU A 68 15.86 14.51 2.13
N SER A 69 16.53 15.52 2.68
CA SER A 69 16.72 16.80 2.00
C SER A 69 17.61 16.64 0.77
N GLY A 70 17.07 17.01 -0.40
CA GLY A 70 17.79 16.91 -1.68
C GLY A 70 17.78 15.51 -2.30
N LEU A 71 17.16 14.52 -1.65
CA LEU A 71 16.98 13.20 -2.23
C LEU A 71 15.71 13.16 -3.08
N SER A 72 15.78 12.49 -4.23
CA SER A 72 14.64 12.19 -5.09
C SER A 72 14.30 10.70 -5.01
N GLY A 73 13.02 10.37 -5.15
CA GLY A 73 12.57 8.99 -5.12
C GLY A 73 11.06 8.81 -5.02
N VAL A 74 10.67 7.55 -4.86
CA VAL A 74 9.30 7.08 -4.63
C VAL A 74 9.13 6.75 -3.15
N TYR A 75 8.03 7.22 -2.57
CA TYR A 75 7.71 7.04 -1.16
C TYR A 75 6.30 6.47 -0.99
N ALA A 76 6.07 5.89 0.18
CA ALA A 76 4.74 5.53 0.67
C ALA A 76 4.44 6.19 2.02
N VAL A 77 3.17 6.54 2.19
CA VAL A 77 2.58 6.93 3.48
C VAL A 77 1.55 5.88 3.86
N ILE A 78 1.82 5.16 4.94
CA ILE A 78 1.06 3.99 5.37
C ILE A 78 0.30 4.35 6.64
N CYS A 79 -1.00 4.05 6.69
CA CYS A 79 -1.76 4.11 7.94
C CYS A 79 -1.63 2.77 8.67
N ASP A 80 -0.96 2.75 9.82
CA ASP A 80 -0.69 1.52 10.60
C ASP A 80 -1.97 0.88 11.17
N VAL A 81 -3.04 1.67 11.30
CA VAL A 81 -4.36 1.22 11.79
C VAL A 81 -5.13 0.44 10.72
N THR A 82 -5.04 0.85 9.45
CA THR A 82 -5.87 0.29 8.37
C THR A 82 -5.08 -0.52 7.36
N GLY A 83 -3.75 -0.39 7.34
CA GLY A 83 -2.88 -0.92 6.29
C GLY A 83 -2.98 -0.19 4.96
N ALA A 84 -3.78 0.88 4.86
CA ALA A 84 -3.95 1.62 3.61
C ALA A 84 -2.72 2.47 3.28
N ILE A 85 -2.41 2.54 1.98
CA ILE A 85 -1.15 3.05 1.45
C ILE A 85 -1.45 4.21 0.48
N TYR A 86 -0.70 5.31 0.63
CA TYR A 86 -0.54 6.32 -0.39
C TYR A 86 0.86 6.20 -1.00
N ILE A 87 0.97 6.15 -2.33
CA ILE A 87 2.25 6.17 -3.04
C ILE A 87 2.37 7.48 -3.83
N GLY A 88 3.56 8.05 -3.86
CA GLY A 88 3.89 9.17 -4.74
C GLY A 88 5.39 9.28 -4.95
N SER A 89 5.80 10.17 -5.84
CA SER A 89 7.21 10.50 -6.06
C SER A 89 7.52 11.97 -5.78
N SER A 90 8.80 12.29 -5.59
CA SER A 90 9.27 13.67 -5.44
C SER A 90 10.71 13.82 -5.90
N ALA A 91 11.04 14.97 -6.51
CA ALA A 91 12.41 15.41 -6.73
C ALA A 91 13.09 15.85 -5.42
N ASN A 92 12.30 16.13 -4.37
CA ASN A 92 12.78 16.46 -3.04
C ASN A 92 11.90 15.82 -1.97
N LEU A 93 12.33 14.67 -1.44
CA LEU A 93 11.60 13.89 -0.45
C LEU A 93 11.48 14.64 0.89
N GLY A 94 12.49 15.43 1.28
CA GLY A 94 12.47 16.23 2.51
C GLY A 94 11.38 17.31 2.52
N VAL A 95 11.13 17.96 1.38
CA VAL A 95 9.98 18.87 1.23
C VAL A 95 8.68 18.08 1.30
N ARG A 96 8.62 16.92 0.64
CA ARG A 96 7.39 16.17 0.46
C ARG A 96 6.85 15.54 1.74
N ILE A 97 7.72 15.01 2.60
CA ILE A 97 7.30 14.46 3.90
C ILE A 97 6.65 15.55 4.78
N ARG A 98 7.27 16.73 4.84
CA ARG A 98 6.69 17.88 5.57
C ARG A 98 5.32 18.23 5.03
N ASP A 99 5.21 18.35 3.71
CA ASP A 99 3.97 18.79 3.07
C ASP A 99 2.84 17.79 3.33
N HIS A 100 3.08 16.48 3.23
CA HIS A 100 2.02 15.51 3.52
C HIS A 100 1.59 15.49 4.98
N ILE A 101 2.51 15.59 5.93
CA ILE A 101 2.14 15.53 7.35
C ILE A 101 1.45 16.84 7.77
N ILE A 102 2.03 18.00 7.41
CA ILE A 102 1.54 19.32 7.86
C ILE A 102 0.40 19.86 6.99
N ALA A 103 0.50 19.78 5.66
CA ALA A 103 -0.44 20.40 4.71
C ALA A 103 -0.70 19.56 3.43
N SER A 104 -1.08 18.27 3.58
CA SER A 104 -1.33 17.38 2.45
C SER A 104 -2.37 17.98 1.52
N THR A 105 -1.99 18.12 0.25
CA THR A 105 -2.89 18.52 -0.83
C THR A 105 -3.79 17.38 -1.31
N ASN A 106 -3.49 16.13 -0.91
CA ASN A 106 -4.39 15.01 -1.12
C ASN A 106 -5.44 15.00 0.01
N ALA A 107 -6.69 15.32 -0.34
CA ALA A 107 -7.80 15.42 0.61
C ALA A 107 -8.08 14.12 1.37
N HIS A 108 -7.87 12.95 0.74
CA HIS A 108 -8.15 11.67 1.39
C HIS A 108 -7.07 11.27 2.38
N LEU A 109 -5.81 11.49 2.02
CA LEU A 109 -4.70 11.35 2.95
C LEU A 109 -4.82 12.35 4.10
N ARG A 110 -5.20 13.60 3.83
CA ARG A 110 -5.47 14.62 4.86
C ARG A 110 -6.57 14.16 5.81
N ASN A 111 -7.73 13.77 5.28
CA ASN A 111 -8.86 13.29 6.08
C ASN A 111 -8.49 12.03 6.90
N ALA A 112 -7.65 11.14 6.35
CA ALA A 112 -7.17 9.97 7.07
C ALA A 112 -6.21 10.33 8.21
N ILE A 113 -5.29 11.28 7.98
CA ILE A 113 -4.40 11.81 9.03
C ILE A 113 -5.21 12.48 10.13
N ASP A 114 -6.23 13.26 9.79
CA ASP A 114 -7.08 13.93 10.78
C ASP A 114 -7.92 12.92 11.58
N LYS A 115 -8.39 11.85 10.93
CA LYS A 115 -9.18 10.77 11.55
C LYS A 115 -8.35 9.87 12.48
N HIS A 116 -7.16 9.45 12.04
CA HIS A 116 -6.36 8.44 12.74
C HIS A 116 -5.20 9.03 13.54
N GLY A 117 -4.85 10.30 13.31
CA GLY A 117 -3.73 10.99 13.94
C GLY A 117 -2.39 10.65 13.28
N ALA A 118 -1.52 11.65 13.11
CA ALA A 118 -0.20 11.50 12.47
C ALA A 118 0.72 10.46 13.13
N LYS A 119 0.51 10.17 14.42
CA LYS A 119 1.26 9.13 15.16
C LYS A 119 1.09 7.71 14.58
N ASN A 120 -0.01 7.48 13.90
CA ASN A 120 -0.39 6.20 13.29
C ASN A 120 -0.03 6.13 11.81
N PHE A 121 0.78 7.08 11.32
CA PHE A 121 1.28 7.06 9.95
C PHE A 121 2.78 6.82 9.92
N ILE A 122 3.18 6.00 8.96
CA ILE A 122 4.57 5.66 8.68
C ILE A 122 4.90 6.22 7.30
N PHE A 123 5.99 6.98 7.21
CA PHE A 123 6.53 7.43 5.94
C PHE A 123 7.71 6.55 5.59
N ILE A 124 7.67 5.87 4.45
CA ILE A 124 8.78 5.06 3.95
C ILE A 124 9.24 5.58 2.58
N VAL A 125 10.54 5.50 2.34
CA VAL A 125 11.10 5.63 0.98
C VAL A 125 11.26 4.22 0.43
N ILE A 126 10.55 3.95 -0.66
CA ILE A 126 10.55 2.63 -1.31
C ILE A 126 11.71 2.53 -2.28
N GLU A 127 12.01 3.62 -3.00
CA GLU A 127 13.04 3.64 -4.03
C GLU A 127 13.65 5.03 -4.12
N LEU A 128 14.98 5.13 -4.08
CA LEU A 128 15.69 6.36 -4.43
C LEU A 128 15.88 6.41 -5.95
N VAL A 129 15.64 7.58 -6.54
CA VAL A 129 15.80 7.81 -7.97
C VAL A 129 16.78 8.95 -8.14
N GLU A 130 17.96 8.66 -8.68
CA GLU A 130 18.99 9.67 -8.91
C GLU A 130 18.55 10.66 -9.99
N GLN A 131 18.83 11.94 -9.76
CA GLN A 131 18.64 13.00 -10.74
C GLN A 131 19.94 13.13 -11.53
N ASN A 132 19.88 12.87 -12.84
CA ASN A 132 21.05 12.97 -13.71
C ASN A 132 21.23 14.44 -14.14
N PRO A 133 22.34 15.11 -13.79
CA PRO A 133 22.58 16.50 -14.15
C PRO A 133 22.78 16.72 -15.66
N ASP A 134 23.08 15.66 -16.43
CA ASP A 134 23.25 15.73 -17.88
C ASP A 134 21.91 15.68 -18.65
N LEU A 135 20.83 15.27 -17.97
CA LEU A 135 19.48 15.24 -18.53
C LEU A 135 18.73 16.53 -18.21
N ASP A 136 17.76 16.88 -19.05
CA ASP A 136 16.91 18.02 -18.74
C ASP A 136 15.93 17.73 -17.58
N SER A 137 15.27 18.77 -17.08
CA SER A 137 14.35 18.65 -15.95
C SER A 137 13.11 17.81 -16.27
N GLU A 138 12.66 17.78 -17.53
CA GLU A 138 11.49 17.01 -17.93
C GLU A 138 11.82 15.53 -18.12
N GLU A 139 13.01 15.19 -18.60
CA GLU A 139 13.53 13.81 -18.68
C GLU A 139 13.72 13.20 -17.29
N ASN A 140 14.38 13.92 -16.38
CA ASN A 140 14.54 13.48 -14.99
C ASN A 140 13.18 13.24 -14.30
N LYS A 141 12.22 14.13 -14.56
CA LYS A 141 10.85 14.01 -14.07
C LYS A 141 10.11 12.85 -14.73
N ALA A 142 10.30 12.60 -16.03
CA ALA A 142 9.72 11.45 -16.71
C ALA A 142 10.26 10.13 -16.13
N ASN A 143 11.56 10.05 -15.86
CA ASN A 143 12.17 8.90 -15.18
C ASN A 143 11.54 8.67 -13.80
N LEU A 144 11.42 9.73 -12.99
CA LEU A 144 10.80 9.66 -11.67
C LEU A 144 9.33 9.20 -11.74
N LEU A 145 8.55 9.75 -12.68
CA LEU A 145 7.15 9.36 -12.90
C LEU A 145 7.02 7.92 -13.40
N ALA A 146 7.95 7.43 -14.23
CA ALA A 146 7.96 6.04 -14.66
C ALA A 146 8.17 5.08 -13.49
N ARG A 147 9.05 5.46 -12.54
CA ARG A 147 9.23 4.70 -11.29
C ARG A 147 8.01 4.78 -10.38
N GLU A 148 7.37 5.94 -10.25
CA GLU A 148 6.09 6.05 -9.54
C GLU A 148 5.02 5.13 -10.12
N GLN A 149 4.88 5.13 -11.45
CA GLN A 149 3.90 4.31 -12.16
C GLN A 149 4.10 2.81 -11.91
N HIS A 150 5.35 2.34 -11.83
CA HIS A 150 5.66 0.96 -11.47
C HIS A 150 5.04 0.57 -10.11
N TRP A 151 5.23 1.41 -9.09
CA TRP A 151 4.70 1.18 -7.75
C TRP A 151 3.19 1.40 -7.65
N LEU A 152 2.64 2.33 -8.41
CA LEU A 152 1.18 2.49 -8.53
C LEU A 152 0.54 1.28 -9.19
N ASN A 153 1.14 0.69 -10.23
CA ASN A 153 0.62 -0.54 -10.83
C ASN A 153 0.54 -1.68 -9.81
N TRP A 154 1.56 -1.84 -8.96
CA TRP A 154 1.54 -2.78 -7.84
C TRP A 154 0.41 -2.46 -6.84
N LEU A 155 0.28 -1.20 -6.41
CA LEU A 155 -0.75 -0.80 -5.45
C LEU A 155 -2.17 -0.97 -6.02
N PHE A 156 -2.36 -0.71 -7.31
CA PHE A 156 -3.67 -0.79 -7.95
C PHE A 156 -4.10 -2.22 -8.27
N ALA A 157 -3.18 -3.20 -8.20
CA ALA A 157 -3.51 -4.61 -8.18
C ALA A 157 -4.14 -5.06 -6.83
N LEU A 158 -4.01 -4.26 -5.77
CA LEU A 158 -4.63 -4.53 -4.47
C LEU A 158 -6.08 -4.02 -4.43
N PRO A 159 -6.94 -4.59 -3.55
CA PRO A 159 -8.29 -4.10 -3.32
C PRO A 159 -8.32 -2.61 -2.93
N ALA A 160 -9.37 -1.90 -3.33
CA ALA A 160 -9.47 -0.45 -3.19
C ALA A 160 -9.40 0.05 -1.73
N GLN A 161 -9.77 -0.77 -0.75
CA GLN A 161 -9.67 -0.36 0.66
C GLN A 161 -8.22 -0.16 1.14
N PHE A 162 -7.23 -0.66 0.40
CA PHE A 162 -5.81 -0.55 0.76
C PHE A 162 -5.10 0.67 0.17
N ARG A 163 -5.81 1.57 -0.50
CA ARG A 163 -5.18 2.69 -1.20
C ARG A 163 -5.85 4.04 -0.93
N TYR A 164 -5.01 5.06 -0.78
CA TYR A 164 -5.44 6.47 -0.75
C TYR A 164 -5.26 7.18 -2.11
N ASN A 165 -4.61 6.55 -3.10
CA ASN A 165 -4.54 7.05 -4.47
C ASN A 165 -5.86 6.78 -5.22
N PHE A 166 -6.39 7.79 -5.93
CA PHE A 166 -7.65 7.69 -6.70
C PHE A 166 -7.46 7.19 -8.12
N SER A 167 -6.33 7.51 -8.71
CA SER A 167 -5.95 7.09 -10.05
C SER A 167 -4.53 6.55 -10.03
N ALA A 168 -4.25 5.63 -10.94
CA ALA A 168 -2.93 5.02 -11.07
C ALA A 168 -1.89 5.98 -11.67
N GLY A 169 -2.17 7.27 -11.80
CA GLY A 169 -1.41 8.19 -12.65
C GLY A 169 -1.98 8.26 -14.07
N GLN A 170 -1.54 9.24 -14.87
CA GLN A 170 -1.81 9.25 -16.30
C GLN A 170 -0.56 8.75 -17.04
N PRO A 171 -0.66 7.75 -17.93
CA PRO A 171 0.43 7.42 -18.82
C PRO A 171 0.66 8.60 -19.77
N ARG A 172 1.63 9.45 -19.46
CA ARG A 172 2.10 10.47 -20.43
C ARG A 172 3.08 9.79 -21.37
N GLY A 173 2.53 9.18 -22.40
CA GLY A 173 3.28 8.54 -23.47
C GLY A 173 2.32 8.07 -24.54
N LEU A 174 1.75 9.04 -25.28
CA LEU A 174 1.21 8.96 -26.65
C LEU A 174 0.59 10.32 -26.97
N ALA A 175 1.40 11.38 -27.01
CA ALA A 175 1.08 12.50 -27.88
C ALA A 175 1.51 12.06 -29.29
N SER A 176 0.52 11.57 -30.04
CA SER A 176 0.62 11.19 -31.44
C SER A 176 1.05 12.38 -32.31
N GLY A 177 2.01 12.12 -33.21
CA GLY A 177 2.05 12.58 -34.61
C GLY A 177 1.85 14.05 -34.91
#